data_AF-W6TWG2-F1
#
_entry.id   AF-W6TWG2-F1
#
_cell.length_a   1.000
_cell.length_b   1.000
_cell.length_c   1.000
_cell.angle_alpha   90.00
_cell.angle_beta   90.00
_cell.angle_gamma   90.00
#
_symmetry.space_group_name_H-M   'P 1'
#
loop_
_entity.id
_entity.type
_entity.pdbx_description
1 polymer ?
#
loop_
_entity_poly.entity_id
_entity_poly.type
_entity_poly.pdbx_seq_one_letter_code
_entity_poly.pdbx_strand_id
1 'polypeptide(L)'
;MEREILDTKRKALKINLNPKIYGTFAEIGAGQEVARNFFTAGAASGTVAKTMSAYDMTFSDAIYGVEESGRYVSKSRLLKMLNHEFGLLTERLSGEKYDDRTFFAFADTVTTLNYNKSNDPHGWIGLRFQSEPGGEPNEIFFHVRLLDTDAALQQNVLGIIGVNLVYAAFYYNQDRRAMIESLADNLTVGSVEIDLISVNGPVFKGADNILLNLYLIVKDFSDAAIFDSQGQPCLPKDLLYKKDIMILRTKYAQKSHPNFSMLNKAVDQFVKTENVQEDNLSVLIEVLMSNLLSTGDDLHEVDLRAVAKRAEEMCKTGNKVIVSNFSRHNKLAKYLDRCRPKSVGISTNINNLKFVFNSNNFGEDYSSLLLSYVSDMFSKNVKLFAYPFLDKKTNEVVTSANMPVTPDAKPLFDFLILNGYITDIQDYSDDDVKTV
;
A
#
# COMPACT_ATOMS: atom_id res chain seq x y z
N MET A 1 22.42 -8.53 -17.05
CA MET A 1 22.47 -9.93 -16.57
C MET A 1 21.25 -10.13 -15.71
N GLU A 2 20.46 -11.18 -15.98
CA GLU A 2 19.36 -11.55 -15.09
C GLU A 2 19.91 -12.01 -13.74
N ARG A 3 19.26 -11.59 -12.66
CA ARG A 3 19.62 -11.95 -11.29
C ARG A 3 19.32 -13.44 -11.07
N GLU A 4 20.30 -14.21 -10.56
CA GLU A 4 20.08 -15.60 -10.16
C GLU A 4 19.08 -15.64 -8.99
N ILE A 5 17.99 -16.39 -9.15
CA ILE A 5 17.00 -16.64 -8.09
C ILE A 5 17.42 -17.91 -7.34
N LEU A 6 17.99 -17.71 -6.14
CA LEU A 6 18.30 -18.81 -5.24
C LEU A 6 17.02 -19.32 -4.57
N ASP A 7 16.90 -20.64 -4.44
CA ASP A 7 15.84 -21.25 -3.63
C ASP A 7 15.96 -20.82 -2.14
N THR A 8 14.84 -20.88 -1.42
CA THR A 8 14.73 -20.46 -0.01
C THR A 8 15.77 -21.15 0.88
N LYS A 9 16.01 -22.45 0.67
CA LYS A 9 16.96 -23.22 1.48
C LYS A 9 18.40 -22.78 1.21
N ARG A 10 18.76 -22.49 -0.05
CA ARG A 10 20.09 -21.97 -0.44
C ARG A 10 20.31 -20.57 0.11
N LYS A 11 19.30 -19.69 0.11
CA LYS A 11 19.39 -18.38 0.76
C LYS A 11 19.69 -18.51 2.25
N ALA A 12 18.90 -19.32 2.96
CA ALA A 12 19.09 -19.57 4.39
C ALA A 12 20.46 -20.19 4.68
N LEU A 13 20.89 -21.20 3.90
CA LEU A 13 22.20 -21.83 4.06
C LEU A 13 23.35 -20.85 3.82
N LYS A 14 23.25 -20.00 2.78
CA LYS A 14 24.27 -18.98 2.49
C LYS A 14 24.41 -17.97 3.62
N ILE A 15 23.31 -17.62 4.30
CA ILE A 15 23.37 -16.80 5.52
C ILE A 15 24.02 -17.60 6.66
N ASN A 16 23.61 -18.84 6.89
CA ASN A 16 24.15 -19.72 7.93
C ASN A 16 25.66 -19.97 7.83
N LEU A 17 26.19 -20.00 6.61
CA LEU A 17 27.62 -20.20 6.36
C LEU A 17 28.45 -18.93 6.52
N ASN A 18 27.84 -17.75 6.69
CA ASN A 18 28.56 -16.51 6.92
C ASN A 18 28.72 -16.28 8.44
N PRO A 19 29.94 -16.48 9.00
CA PRO A 19 30.16 -16.42 10.45
C PRO A 19 29.94 -15.03 11.05
N LYS A 20 29.91 -13.98 10.21
CA LYS A 20 29.66 -12.61 10.65
C LYS A 20 28.19 -12.35 10.96
N ILE A 21 27.26 -13.08 10.32
CA ILE A 21 25.82 -12.83 10.46
C ILE A 21 25.28 -13.64 11.63
N TYR A 22 24.85 -12.96 12.69
CA TYR A 22 24.37 -13.61 13.91
C TYR A 22 23.17 -12.87 14.48
N GLY A 23 22.13 -13.56 14.95
CA GLY A 23 20.92 -12.86 15.33
C GLY A 23 19.81 -13.70 15.94
N THR A 24 18.65 -13.06 16.11
CA THR A 24 17.46 -13.68 16.69
C THR A 24 16.27 -13.65 15.75
N PHE A 25 15.36 -14.60 15.99
CA PHE A 25 14.03 -14.64 15.38
C PHE A 25 12.99 -14.54 16.49
N ALA A 26 12.10 -13.56 16.41
CA ALA A 26 10.97 -13.40 17.32
C ALA A 26 9.66 -13.38 16.54
N GLU A 27 8.94 -14.49 16.59
CA GLU A 27 7.76 -14.70 15.75
C GLU A 27 6.52 -14.73 16.66
N ILE A 28 5.49 -13.95 16.36
CA ILE A 28 4.22 -13.95 17.11
C ILE A 28 3.06 -14.32 16.21
N GLY A 29 2.19 -15.19 16.73
CA GLY A 29 1.05 -15.70 16.01
C GLY A 29 1.50 -16.73 14.98
N ALA A 30 0.97 -16.64 13.77
CA ALA A 30 1.16 -17.67 12.76
C ALA A 30 2.50 -17.61 12.00
N GLY A 31 3.44 -16.74 12.40
CA GLY A 31 4.69 -16.45 11.67
C GLY A 31 5.83 -17.45 11.82
N GLN A 32 5.64 -18.53 12.59
CA GLN A 32 6.66 -19.46 13.14
C GLN A 32 7.49 -20.29 12.14
N GLU A 33 7.61 -19.87 10.88
CA GLU A 33 8.23 -20.64 9.81
C GLU A 33 9.59 -20.09 9.38
N VAL A 34 9.96 -18.87 9.77
CA VAL A 34 11.22 -18.26 9.31
C VAL A 34 12.39 -18.94 9.98
N ALA A 35 12.42 -19.02 11.32
CA ALA A 35 13.51 -19.69 12.04
C ALA A 35 13.68 -21.16 11.61
N ARG A 36 12.57 -21.85 11.32
CA ARG A 36 12.58 -23.24 10.83
C ARG A 36 13.35 -23.39 9.52
N ASN A 37 13.24 -22.43 8.59
CA ASN A 37 13.98 -22.47 7.34
C ASN A 37 15.51 -22.41 7.60
N PHE A 38 15.95 -21.63 8.58
CA PHE A 38 17.36 -21.57 8.97
C PHE A 38 17.83 -22.88 9.63
N PHE A 39 17.03 -23.48 10.53
CA PHE A 39 17.38 -24.76 11.15
C PHE A 39 17.51 -25.90 10.15
N THR A 40 16.59 -26.00 9.19
CA THR A 40 16.55 -27.10 8.21
C THR A 40 17.52 -26.92 7.04
N ALA A 41 18.03 -25.71 6.81
CA ALA A 41 19.09 -25.44 5.84
C ALA A 41 20.46 -26.00 6.27
N GLY A 42 20.72 -26.12 7.58
CA GLY A 42 21.99 -26.57 8.15
C GLY A 42 22.92 -25.42 8.53
N ALA A 43 23.90 -25.67 9.41
CA ALA A 43 24.82 -24.68 9.98
C ALA A 43 24.16 -23.53 10.80
N ALA A 44 22.91 -23.69 11.21
CA ALA A 44 22.15 -22.66 11.94
C ALA A 44 22.80 -22.21 13.27
N SER A 45 23.59 -23.05 13.93
CA SER A 45 24.32 -22.67 15.15
C SER A 45 25.32 -21.52 14.94
N GLY A 46 25.75 -21.30 13.69
CA GLY A 46 26.61 -20.20 13.27
C GLY A 46 25.89 -18.86 13.15
N THR A 47 24.55 -18.85 13.13
CA THR A 47 23.72 -17.67 12.80
C THR A 47 22.61 -17.40 13.80
N VAL A 48 21.95 -18.43 14.33
CA VAL A 48 20.81 -18.29 15.24
C VAL A 48 21.30 -18.27 16.69
N ALA A 49 21.20 -17.12 17.34
CA ALA A 49 21.50 -16.94 18.75
C ALA A 49 20.31 -17.35 19.64
N LYS A 50 19.10 -16.98 19.22
CA LYS A 50 17.84 -17.26 19.95
C LYS A 50 16.68 -17.28 18.95
N THR A 51 15.73 -18.17 19.18
CA THR A 51 14.37 -18.07 18.62
C THR A 51 13.39 -17.92 19.78
N MET A 52 12.34 -17.13 19.60
CA MET A 52 11.28 -16.97 20.60
C MET A 52 9.91 -16.92 19.93
N SER A 53 8.91 -17.43 20.65
CA SER A 53 7.51 -17.34 20.28
C SER A 53 6.68 -17.00 21.52
N ALA A 54 5.91 -15.92 21.43
CA ALA A 54 5.00 -15.49 22.51
C ALA A 54 3.56 -15.47 22.00
N TYR A 55 2.90 -16.63 22.09
CA TYR A 55 1.55 -16.86 21.58
C TYR A 55 0.45 -16.29 22.48
N ASP A 56 0.62 -16.41 23.79
CA ASP A 56 -0.32 -15.87 24.77
C ASP A 56 -0.13 -14.37 24.92
N MET A 57 -1.24 -13.63 24.90
CA MET A 57 -1.24 -12.17 24.93
C MET A 57 -0.58 -11.61 26.20
N THR A 58 -0.80 -12.25 27.36
CA THR A 58 -0.24 -11.83 28.65
C THR A 58 1.27 -12.04 28.68
N PHE A 59 1.74 -13.20 28.20
CA PHE A 59 3.18 -13.45 28.05
C PHE A 59 3.82 -12.46 27.08
N SER A 60 3.16 -12.21 25.96
CA SER A 60 3.61 -11.28 24.96
C SER A 60 3.74 -9.86 25.55
N ASP A 61 2.76 -9.41 26.31
CA ASP A 61 2.76 -8.10 26.98
C ASP A 61 3.80 -7.98 28.09
N ALA A 62 4.05 -9.05 28.83
CA ALA A 62 5.12 -9.07 29.82
C ALA A 62 6.51 -8.87 29.20
N ILE A 63 6.70 -9.28 27.94
CA ILE A 63 7.98 -9.18 27.22
C ILE A 63 8.08 -7.86 26.45
N TYR A 64 7.04 -7.49 25.71
CA TYR A 64 7.07 -6.38 24.74
C TYR A 64 6.25 -5.15 25.17
N GLY A 65 5.55 -5.20 26.30
CA GLY A 65 4.64 -4.16 26.78
C GLY A 65 3.25 -4.25 26.14
N VAL A 66 2.26 -3.57 26.74
CA VAL A 66 0.86 -3.61 26.27
C VAL A 66 0.67 -2.77 25.00
N GLU A 67 -0.23 -3.19 24.11
CA GLU A 67 -0.68 -2.38 22.96
C GLU A 67 -1.85 -1.47 23.35
N GLU A 68 -1.63 -0.16 23.37
CA GLU A 68 -2.65 0.85 23.75
C GLU A 68 -3.91 0.78 22.87
N SER A 69 -3.75 0.44 21.60
CA SER A 69 -4.86 0.31 20.65
C SER A 69 -5.66 -0.98 20.82
N GLY A 70 -5.18 -1.93 21.62
CA GLY A 70 -5.69 -3.30 21.71
C GLY A 70 -5.44 -4.16 20.45
N ARG A 71 -4.79 -3.61 19.41
CA ARG A 71 -4.44 -4.34 18.18
C ARG A 71 -3.01 -4.87 18.27
N TYR A 72 -2.89 -6.19 18.33
CA TYR A 72 -1.59 -6.88 18.46
C TYR A 72 -0.87 -7.07 17.13
N VAL A 73 -1.61 -7.29 16.04
CA VAL A 73 -1.04 -7.33 14.68
C VAL A 73 -0.87 -5.89 14.19
N SER A 74 0.20 -5.22 14.64
CA SER A 74 0.43 -3.79 14.42
C SER A 74 1.90 -3.44 14.20
N LYS A 75 2.16 -2.30 13.54
CA LYS A 75 3.50 -1.75 13.36
C LYS A 75 4.16 -1.44 14.71
N SER A 76 3.40 -0.89 15.66
CA SER A 76 3.86 -0.61 17.02
C SER A 76 4.44 -1.87 17.68
N ARG A 77 3.68 -2.98 17.61
CA ARG A 77 4.11 -4.26 18.16
C ARG A 77 5.40 -4.75 17.52
N LEU A 78 5.46 -4.77 16.18
CA LEU A 78 6.65 -5.17 15.44
C LEU A 78 7.89 -4.37 15.90
N LEU A 79 7.78 -3.04 15.99
CA LEU A 79 8.90 -2.18 16.38
C LEU A 79 9.33 -2.43 17.83
N LYS A 80 8.39 -2.66 18.76
CA LYS A 80 8.72 -3.05 20.15
C LYS A 80 9.49 -4.37 20.20
N MET A 81 9.10 -5.36 19.39
CA MET A 81 9.80 -6.63 19.28
C MET A 81 11.23 -6.45 18.75
N LEU A 82 11.39 -5.75 17.62
CA LEU A 82 12.70 -5.45 17.04
C LEU A 82 13.61 -4.71 18.03
N ASN A 83 13.06 -3.72 18.74
CA ASN A 83 13.78 -2.99 19.79
C ASN A 83 14.27 -3.90 20.90
N HIS A 84 13.36 -4.67 21.49
CA HIS A 84 13.67 -5.54 22.62
C HIS A 84 14.70 -6.62 22.23
N GLU A 85 14.46 -7.30 21.11
CA GLU A 85 15.25 -8.45 20.68
C GLU A 85 16.66 -8.05 20.22
N PHE A 86 16.77 -6.94 19.50
CA PHE A 86 18.07 -6.40 19.10
C PHE A 86 18.85 -5.87 20.31
N GLY A 87 18.18 -5.19 21.25
CA GLY A 87 18.81 -4.73 22.49
C GLY A 87 19.39 -5.88 23.31
N LEU A 88 18.62 -6.96 23.50
CA LEU A 88 19.08 -8.16 24.22
C LEU A 88 20.30 -8.82 23.57
N LEU A 89 20.36 -8.83 22.23
CA LEU A 89 21.55 -9.32 21.51
C LEU A 89 22.78 -8.51 21.87
N THR A 90 22.69 -7.18 21.74
CA THR A 90 23.82 -6.29 22.01
C THR A 90 24.26 -6.30 23.47
N GLU A 91 23.33 -6.51 24.41
CA GLU A 91 23.62 -6.60 25.84
C GLU A 91 24.36 -7.90 26.20
N ARG A 92 23.91 -9.04 25.65
CA ARG A 92 24.35 -10.37 26.09
C ARG A 92 25.50 -10.95 25.27
N LEU A 93 25.66 -10.55 24.02
CA LEU A 93 26.67 -11.07 23.12
C LEU A 93 27.80 -10.06 22.94
N SER A 94 28.69 -9.99 23.93
CA SER A 94 29.83 -9.07 23.97
C SER A 94 31.16 -9.79 24.18
N GLY A 95 32.26 -9.10 23.87
CA GLY A 95 33.63 -9.60 23.99
C GLY A 95 34.20 -10.16 22.69
N GLU A 96 35.49 -10.52 22.71
CA GLU A 96 36.33 -10.82 21.52
C GLU A 96 35.70 -11.80 20.52
N LYS A 97 34.87 -12.75 20.99
CA LYS A 97 34.16 -13.73 20.14
C LYS A 97 33.10 -13.10 19.21
N TYR A 98 32.62 -11.91 19.54
CA TYR A 98 31.51 -11.23 18.89
C TYR A 98 31.90 -9.91 18.21
N ASP A 99 33.13 -9.43 18.41
CA ASP A 99 33.61 -8.14 17.90
C ASP A 99 33.63 -8.04 16.36
N ASP A 100 33.70 -9.17 15.67
CA ASP A 100 33.68 -9.25 14.20
C ASP A 100 32.28 -9.56 13.61
N ARG A 101 31.26 -9.67 14.46
CA ARG A 101 29.90 -10.04 14.07
C ARG A 101 29.02 -8.83 13.86
N THR A 102 28.13 -8.96 12.89
CA THR A 102 27.00 -8.05 12.63
C THR A 102 25.73 -8.68 13.16
N PHE A 103 25.04 -7.99 14.06
CA PHE A 103 23.81 -8.51 14.65
C PHE A 103 22.56 -8.24 13.81
N PHE A 104 21.58 -9.14 13.89
CA PHE A 104 20.21 -8.89 13.43
C PHE A 104 19.15 -9.39 14.41
N ALA A 105 18.01 -8.73 14.44
CA ALA A 105 16.79 -9.21 15.06
C ALA A 105 15.70 -9.22 13.98
N PHE A 106 15.18 -10.40 13.68
CA PHE A 106 13.98 -10.57 12.88
C PHE A 106 12.77 -10.59 13.81
N ALA A 107 11.71 -9.92 13.42
CA ALA A 107 10.44 -10.01 14.11
C ALA A 107 9.26 -10.07 13.14
N ASP A 108 8.22 -10.79 13.54
CA ASP A 108 6.91 -10.70 12.91
C ASP A 108 5.75 -10.74 13.92
N THR A 109 4.65 -10.10 13.54
CA THR A 109 3.37 -10.24 14.20
C THR A 109 2.30 -10.39 13.13
N VAL A 110 1.73 -11.60 13.06
CA VAL A 110 0.92 -12.02 11.91
C VAL A 110 -0.29 -12.85 12.34
N THR A 111 -1.36 -12.75 11.56
CA THR A 111 -2.53 -13.63 11.66
C THR A 111 -2.77 -14.30 10.32
N THR A 112 -2.87 -15.63 10.32
CA THR A 112 -3.34 -16.42 9.18
C THR A 112 -4.85 -16.64 9.26
N LEU A 113 -5.43 -17.30 8.26
CA LEU A 113 -6.83 -17.72 8.29
C LEU A 113 -7.15 -18.51 9.55
N ASN A 114 -8.17 -18.06 10.27
CA ASN A 114 -8.76 -18.84 11.34
C ASN A 114 -9.62 -19.97 10.78
N TYR A 115 -9.95 -20.95 11.63
CA TYR A 115 -10.74 -22.12 11.24
C TYR A 115 -12.06 -21.77 10.55
N ASN A 116 -12.72 -20.69 11.01
CA ASN A 116 -14.00 -20.21 10.47
C ASN A 116 -13.86 -19.30 9.23
N LYS A 117 -12.64 -19.04 8.75
CA LYS A 117 -12.32 -18.13 7.63
C LYS A 117 -13.03 -16.78 7.71
N SER A 118 -13.12 -16.24 8.92
CA SER A 118 -13.88 -15.02 9.23
C SER A 118 -12.99 -13.77 9.35
N ASN A 119 -11.68 -13.96 9.42
CA ASN A 119 -10.70 -12.89 9.52
C ASN A 119 -10.04 -12.57 8.17
N ASP A 120 -9.40 -11.41 8.11
CA ASP A 120 -8.56 -10.98 7.00
C ASP A 120 -7.09 -11.29 7.36
N PRO A 121 -6.43 -12.25 6.69
CA PRO A 121 -5.06 -12.66 7.01
C PRO A 121 -4.02 -11.60 6.61
N HIS A 122 -3.21 -11.17 7.57
CA HIS A 122 -2.20 -10.13 7.34
C HIS A 122 -1.15 -10.11 8.44
N GLY A 123 -0.09 -9.33 8.26
CA GLY A 123 0.81 -9.02 9.36
C GLY A 123 1.96 -8.10 9.03
N TRP A 124 2.73 -7.79 10.06
CA TRP A 124 3.90 -6.93 10.01
C TRP A 124 5.15 -7.79 10.15
N ILE A 125 6.11 -7.60 9.25
CA ILE A 125 7.37 -8.34 9.20
C ILE A 125 8.50 -7.31 9.15
N GLY A 126 9.55 -7.53 9.92
CA GLY A 126 10.67 -6.61 9.96
C GLY A 126 11.98 -7.23 10.38
N LEU A 127 13.05 -6.52 10.05
CA LEU A 127 14.40 -6.86 10.40
C LEU A 127 15.12 -5.60 10.85
N ARG A 128 15.74 -5.68 12.02
CA ARG A 128 16.75 -4.72 12.46
C ARG A 128 18.12 -5.36 12.34
N PHE A 129 19.09 -4.72 11.71
CA PHE A 129 20.39 -5.33 11.44
C PHE A 129 21.55 -4.33 11.36
N GLN A 130 22.75 -4.80 11.67
CA GLN A 130 24.00 -4.07 11.48
C GLN A 130 24.62 -4.43 10.14
N SER A 131 25.20 -3.44 9.46
CA SER A 131 26.01 -3.68 8.25
C SER A 131 27.50 -3.79 8.56
N GLU A 132 27.93 -3.22 9.68
CA GLU A 132 29.28 -3.31 10.21
C GLU A 132 29.22 -3.66 11.70
N PRO A 133 30.18 -4.45 12.23
CA PRO A 133 30.19 -4.81 13.65
C PRO A 133 30.17 -3.56 14.54
N GLY A 134 29.29 -3.56 15.55
CA GLY A 134 29.10 -2.42 16.46
C GLY A 134 28.49 -1.17 15.82
N GLY A 135 28.13 -1.20 14.53
CA GLY A 135 27.52 -0.07 13.83
C GLY A 135 26.08 0.19 14.27
N GLU A 136 25.60 1.41 13.99
CA GLU A 136 24.20 1.79 14.20
C GLU A 136 23.25 0.89 13.39
N PRO A 137 22.09 0.50 13.96
CA PRO A 137 21.18 -0.42 13.32
C PRO A 137 20.47 0.19 12.12
N ASN A 138 20.18 -0.66 11.14
CA ASN A 138 19.31 -0.41 10.00
C ASN A 138 18.03 -1.21 10.17
N GLU A 139 16.96 -0.75 9.54
CA GLU A 139 15.64 -1.37 9.60
C GLU A 139 15.05 -1.50 8.22
N ILE A 140 14.45 -2.65 7.97
CA ILE A 140 13.53 -2.88 6.86
C ILE A 140 12.28 -3.48 7.51
N PHE A 141 11.12 -2.90 7.26
CA PHE A 141 9.86 -3.50 7.67
C PHE A 141 8.79 -3.27 6.61
N PHE A 142 7.87 -4.22 6.52
CA PHE A 142 6.76 -4.15 5.60
C PHE A 142 5.52 -4.81 6.20
N HIS A 143 4.38 -4.50 5.60
CA HIS A 143 3.12 -5.17 5.89
C HIS A 143 2.76 -6.08 4.71
N VAL A 144 2.17 -7.24 5.03
CA VAL A 144 1.69 -8.20 4.05
C VAL A 144 0.22 -8.53 4.25
N ARG A 145 -0.46 -8.85 3.16
CA ARG A 145 -1.75 -9.56 3.15
C ARG A 145 -1.55 -10.94 2.55
N LEU A 146 -2.09 -11.96 3.21
CA LEU A 146 -1.94 -13.35 2.79
C LEU A 146 -3.21 -13.76 2.05
N LEU A 147 -3.07 -14.07 0.77
CA LEU A 147 -4.20 -14.20 -0.17
C LEU A 147 -4.62 -15.65 -0.40
N ASP A 148 -3.77 -16.61 -0.02
CA ASP A 148 -4.11 -18.04 -0.08
C ASP A 148 -5.31 -18.37 0.79
N THR A 149 -6.12 -19.35 0.36
CA THR A 149 -7.31 -19.79 1.10
C THR A 149 -7.07 -20.88 2.15
N ASP A 150 -5.79 -21.20 2.39
CA ASP A 150 -5.31 -22.25 3.30
C ASP A 150 -4.24 -21.71 4.25
N ALA A 151 -4.36 -21.99 5.55
CA ALA A 151 -3.46 -21.45 6.56
C ALA A 151 -2.02 -21.99 6.47
N ALA A 152 -1.83 -23.24 6.05
CA ALA A 152 -0.49 -23.83 5.92
C ALA A 152 0.26 -23.24 4.72
N LEU A 153 -0.45 -22.95 3.61
CA LEU A 153 0.12 -22.20 2.48
C LEU A 153 0.55 -20.79 2.92
N GLN A 154 -0.29 -20.09 3.68
CA GLN A 154 0.04 -18.77 4.22
C GLN A 154 1.28 -18.80 5.15
N GLN A 155 1.40 -19.82 6.00
CA GLN A 155 2.57 -20.02 6.85
C GLN A 155 3.85 -20.23 6.02
N ASN A 156 3.76 -21.05 4.96
CA ASN A 156 4.89 -21.27 4.06
C ASN A 156 5.33 -19.98 3.36
N VAL A 157 4.38 -19.16 2.90
CA VAL A 157 4.65 -17.82 2.33
C VAL A 157 5.38 -16.92 3.34
N LEU A 158 4.94 -16.90 4.60
CA LEU A 158 5.60 -16.16 5.68
C LEU A 158 7.04 -16.63 5.91
N GLY A 159 7.27 -17.95 5.90
CA GLY A 159 8.61 -18.53 6.01
C GLY A 159 9.54 -18.09 4.87
N ILE A 160 9.06 -18.14 3.62
CA ILE A 160 9.82 -17.74 2.43
C ILE A 160 10.13 -16.25 2.46
N ILE A 161 9.13 -15.40 2.69
CA ILE A 161 9.32 -13.94 2.66
C ILE A 161 10.21 -13.45 3.81
N GLY A 162 10.16 -14.09 4.98
CA GLY A 162 11.07 -13.81 6.09
C GLY A 162 12.53 -14.15 5.76
N VAL A 163 12.79 -15.31 5.13
CA VAL A 163 14.13 -15.66 4.64
C VAL A 163 14.59 -14.66 3.58
N ASN A 164 13.70 -14.28 2.65
CA ASN A 164 14.00 -13.29 1.63
C ASN A 164 14.36 -11.94 2.23
N LEU A 165 13.68 -11.50 3.30
CA LEU A 165 13.99 -10.26 4.01
C LEU A 165 15.41 -10.30 4.62
N VAL A 166 15.75 -11.35 5.38
CA VAL A 166 17.10 -11.49 5.96
C VAL A 166 18.15 -11.51 4.84
N TYR A 167 17.89 -12.25 3.75
CA TYR A 167 18.80 -12.30 2.61
C TYR A 167 18.98 -10.92 1.96
N ALA A 168 17.88 -10.22 1.68
CA ALA A 168 17.91 -8.91 1.04
C ALA A 168 18.66 -7.87 1.89
N ALA A 169 18.50 -7.91 3.20
CA ALA A 169 19.18 -7.01 4.13
C ALA A 169 20.71 -7.17 4.13
N PHE A 170 21.23 -8.38 3.95
CA PHE A 170 22.69 -8.59 3.96
C PHE A 170 23.33 -8.59 2.57
N TYR A 171 22.58 -8.95 1.52
CA TYR A 171 23.13 -9.12 0.17
C TYR A 171 22.67 -8.06 -0.84
N TYR A 172 21.59 -7.33 -0.57
CA TYR A 172 21.01 -6.34 -1.50
C TYR A 172 20.78 -4.95 -0.87
N ASN A 173 21.26 -4.67 0.33
CA ASN A 173 21.00 -3.38 1.01
C ASN A 173 21.49 -2.13 0.25
N GLN A 174 22.46 -2.27 -0.66
CA GLN A 174 22.93 -1.18 -1.53
C GLN A 174 22.12 -1.04 -2.83
N ASP A 175 21.44 -2.10 -3.28
CA ASP A 175 20.60 -2.10 -4.48
C ASP A 175 19.13 -2.22 -4.09
N ARG A 176 18.49 -1.07 -3.92
CA ARG A 176 17.09 -0.93 -3.50
C ARG A 176 16.12 -1.68 -4.42
N ARG A 177 16.40 -1.71 -5.73
CA ARG A 177 15.52 -2.38 -6.69
C ARG A 177 15.65 -3.89 -6.53
N ALA A 178 16.88 -4.40 -6.48
CA ALA A 178 17.13 -5.82 -6.25
C ALA A 178 16.59 -6.28 -4.88
N MET A 179 16.70 -5.43 -3.85
CA MET A 179 16.15 -5.69 -2.51
C MET A 179 14.64 -5.96 -2.59
N ILE A 180 13.86 -5.04 -3.20
CA ILE A 180 12.41 -5.20 -3.37
C ILE A 180 12.07 -6.44 -4.21
N GLU A 181 12.71 -6.59 -5.38
CA GLU A 181 12.44 -7.71 -6.28
C GLU A 181 12.75 -9.06 -5.61
N SER A 182 13.77 -9.12 -4.75
CA SER A 182 14.15 -10.35 -4.06
C SER A 182 13.20 -10.79 -2.94
N LEU A 183 12.32 -9.90 -2.46
CA LEU A 183 11.31 -10.24 -1.45
C LEU A 183 10.31 -11.27 -1.97
N ALA A 184 10.01 -11.26 -3.27
CA ALA A 184 9.07 -12.19 -3.89
C ALA A 184 9.71 -13.45 -4.49
N ASP A 185 11.02 -13.65 -4.32
CA ASP A 185 11.68 -14.86 -4.80
C ASP A 185 11.03 -16.12 -4.24
N ASN A 186 10.73 -17.07 -5.11
CA ASN A 186 10.11 -18.36 -4.77
C ASN A 186 8.70 -18.25 -4.16
N LEU A 187 8.04 -17.08 -4.24
CA LEU A 187 6.64 -16.94 -3.87
C LEU A 187 5.74 -17.25 -5.07
N THR A 188 4.59 -17.88 -4.80
CA THR A 188 3.56 -18.08 -5.82
C THR A 188 2.93 -16.73 -6.15
N VAL A 189 2.82 -16.40 -7.44
CA VAL A 189 2.16 -15.16 -7.88
C VAL A 189 0.74 -15.11 -7.34
N GLY A 190 0.37 -14.01 -6.68
CA GLY A 190 -0.95 -13.83 -6.06
C GLY A 190 -1.14 -14.51 -4.70
N SER A 191 -0.10 -15.11 -4.10
CA SER A 191 -0.17 -15.66 -2.73
C SER A 191 -0.06 -14.59 -1.63
N VAL A 192 0.60 -13.47 -1.95
CA VAL A 192 0.86 -12.37 -1.02
C VAL A 192 0.80 -11.02 -1.72
N GLU A 193 0.28 -10.02 -1.02
CA GLU A 193 0.41 -8.60 -1.34
C GLU A 193 1.36 -7.96 -0.31
N ILE A 194 2.30 -7.13 -0.74
CA ILE A 194 3.14 -6.30 0.13
C ILE A 194 2.58 -4.87 0.03
N ASP A 195 1.62 -4.54 0.89
CA ASP A 195 0.88 -3.28 0.81
C ASP A 195 1.74 -2.04 1.15
N LEU A 196 2.81 -2.24 1.91
CA LEU A 196 3.68 -1.17 2.42
C LEU A 196 5.07 -1.69 2.72
N ILE A 197 6.11 -0.96 2.31
CA ILE A 197 7.49 -1.13 2.82
C ILE A 197 8.05 0.18 3.35
N SER A 198 8.93 0.10 4.34
CA SER A 198 9.71 1.23 4.81
C SER A 198 11.10 0.77 5.24
N VAL A 199 12.07 1.64 5.01
CA VAL A 199 13.46 1.45 5.45
C VAL A 199 13.95 2.62 6.29
N ASN A 200 14.88 2.36 7.20
CA ASN A 200 15.49 3.37 8.06
C ASN A 200 16.92 2.97 8.45
N GLY A 201 17.76 3.95 8.79
CA GLY A 201 19.12 3.73 9.28
C GLY A 201 20.23 4.13 8.30
N PRO A 202 21.50 4.02 8.73
CA PRO A 202 22.65 4.58 8.01
C PRO A 202 22.83 4.09 6.57
N VAL A 203 22.61 2.81 6.28
CA VAL A 203 22.74 2.24 4.93
C VAL A 203 21.65 2.73 4.00
N PHE A 204 20.49 3.10 4.55
CA PHE A 204 19.39 3.66 3.79
C PHE A 204 19.40 5.20 3.75
N LYS A 205 20.55 5.82 4.05
CA LYS A 205 20.70 7.27 3.89
C LYS A 205 20.40 7.68 2.45
N GLY A 206 19.45 8.60 2.27
CA GLY A 206 18.97 9.02 0.94
C GLY A 206 18.09 7.99 0.24
N ALA A 207 17.55 7.00 0.95
CA ALA A 207 16.43 6.19 0.47
C ALA A 207 15.15 7.02 0.48
N ASP A 208 14.36 6.86 -0.57
CA ASP A 208 13.05 7.48 -0.71
C ASP A 208 11.99 6.39 -0.51
N ASN A 209 11.32 6.42 0.64
CA ASN A 209 10.27 5.45 0.96
C ASN A 209 9.07 5.57 0.00
N ILE A 210 8.80 6.74 -0.60
CA ILE A 210 7.78 6.87 -1.63
C ILE A 210 8.19 6.02 -2.83
N LEU A 211 9.40 6.24 -3.35
CA LEU A 211 9.93 5.50 -4.50
C LEU A 211 9.99 3.98 -4.25
N LEU A 212 10.36 3.55 -3.04
CA LEU A 212 10.36 2.12 -2.68
C LEU A 212 8.97 1.49 -2.80
N ASN A 213 7.93 2.18 -2.32
CA ASN A 213 6.55 1.69 -2.44
C ASN A 213 6.05 1.75 -3.90
N LEU A 214 6.53 2.67 -4.73
CA LEU A 214 6.23 2.65 -6.16
C LEU A 214 6.83 1.44 -6.88
N TYR A 215 8.00 0.97 -6.46
CA TYR A 215 8.55 -0.28 -6.99
C TYR A 215 7.67 -1.49 -6.66
N LEU A 216 6.98 -1.50 -5.51
CA LEU A 216 6.00 -2.56 -5.20
C LEU A 216 4.86 -2.58 -6.22
N ILE A 217 4.36 -1.39 -6.62
CA ILE A 217 3.27 -1.27 -7.60
C ILE A 217 3.71 -1.75 -8.99
N VAL A 218 4.89 -1.34 -9.45
CA VAL A 218 5.42 -1.76 -10.77
C VAL A 218 5.75 -3.26 -10.82
N LYS A 219 5.93 -3.89 -9.66
CA LYS A 219 6.18 -5.34 -9.53
C LYS A 219 4.94 -6.14 -9.20
N ASP A 220 3.76 -5.51 -9.28
CA ASP A 220 2.46 -6.12 -8.99
C ASP A 220 2.40 -6.76 -7.58
N PHE A 221 3.21 -6.25 -6.64
CA PHE A 221 3.15 -6.65 -5.23
C PHE A 221 2.10 -5.85 -4.45
N SER A 222 1.68 -4.70 -4.97
CA SER A 222 0.61 -3.88 -4.41
C SER A 222 -0.11 -3.12 -5.52
N ASP A 223 -1.41 -2.90 -5.35
CA ASP A 223 -2.20 -2.13 -6.31
C ASP A 223 -2.04 -0.61 -6.12
N ALA A 224 -1.70 -0.18 -4.90
CA ALA A 224 -1.56 1.23 -4.54
C ALA A 224 -0.78 1.42 -3.22
N ALA A 225 -0.16 2.58 -3.08
CA ALA A 225 0.55 2.99 -1.87
C ALA A 225 -0.03 4.31 -1.34
N ILE A 226 -0.22 4.40 -0.02
CA ILE A 226 -0.73 5.62 0.64
C ILE A 226 0.36 6.24 1.51
N PHE A 227 0.48 7.55 1.44
CA PHE A 227 1.42 8.37 2.20
C PHE A 227 0.68 9.43 2.99
N ASP A 228 1.17 9.76 4.17
CA ASP A 228 0.68 10.90 4.94
C ASP A 228 1.25 12.23 4.43
N SER A 229 0.86 13.33 5.08
CA SER A 229 1.36 14.68 4.78
C SER A 229 2.89 14.84 4.90
N GLN A 230 3.57 13.93 5.61
CA GLN A 230 5.03 13.93 5.77
C GLN A 230 5.72 12.99 4.77
N GLY A 231 4.97 12.40 3.83
CA GLY A 231 5.48 11.44 2.86
C GLY A 231 5.80 10.07 3.48
N GLN A 232 5.34 9.79 4.70
CA GLN A 232 5.55 8.48 5.32
C GLN A 232 4.50 7.49 4.83
N PRO A 233 4.91 6.26 4.46
CA PRO A 233 3.97 5.27 4.00
C PRO A 233 3.03 4.85 5.15
N CYS A 234 1.75 4.71 4.84
CA CYS A 234 0.67 4.41 5.78
C CYS A 234 -0.07 3.15 5.35
N LEU A 235 -0.42 2.30 6.32
CA LEU A 235 -1.23 1.13 6.04
C LEU A 235 -2.67 1.57 5.67
N PRO A 236 -3.18 1.23 4.48
CA PRO A 236 -4.49 1.72 4.02
C PRO A 236 -5.63 1.37 4.98
N LYS A 237 -5.65 0.14 5.49
CA LYS A 237 -6.69 -0.34 6.41
C LYS A 237 -6.69 0.44 7.73
N ASP A 238 -5.53 0.77 8.28
CA ASP A 238 -5.46 1.54 9.53
C ASP A 238 -5.89 3.00 9.32
N LEU A 239 -5.55 3.56 8.15
CA LEU A 239 -5.85 4.95 7.82
C LEU A 239 -7.32 5.20 7.47
N LEU A 240 -7.94 4.25 6.77
CA LEU A 240 -9.22 4.46 6.07
C LEU A 240 -10.42 3.75 6.74
N TYR A 241 -10.18 2.85 7.69
CA TYR A 241 -11.25 2.10 8.36
C TYR A 241 -12.24 3.02 9.08
N LYS A 242 -13.53 2.89 8.73
CA LYS A 242 -14.64 3.71 9.25
C LYS A 242 -14.49 5.22 9.05
N LYS A 243 -13.53 5.68 8.26
CA LYS A 243 -13.39 7.09 7.89
C LYS A 243 -14.36 7.48 6.79
N ASP A 244 -14.74 8.75 6.78
CA ASP A 244 -15.44 9.39 5.67
C ASP A 244 -14.38 9.96 4.73
N ILE A 245 -14.30 9.45 3.51
CA ILE A 245 -13.15 9.66 2.62
C ILE A 245 -13.56 10.57 1.48
N MET A 246 -12.77 11.61 1.21
CA MET A 246 -12.91 12.42 0.01
C MET A 246 -11.65 12.35 -0.83
N ILE A 247 -11.75 12.01 -2.12
CA ILE A 247 -10.60 11.84 -3.01
C ILE A 247 -10.65 12.79 -4.20
N LEU A 248 -9.53 13.46 -4.45
CA LEU A 248 -9.25 14.14 -5.71
C LEU A 248 -8.34 13.29 -6.59
N ARG A 249 -8.77 13.00 -7.81
CA ARG A 249 -7.95 12.25 -8.76
C ARG A 249 -7.11 13.17 -9.63
N THR A 250 -5.81 12.94 -9.68
CA THR A 250 -4.84 13.72 -10.46
C THR A 250 -3.91 12.80 -11.23
N LYS A 251 -3.25 13.33 -12.26
CA LYS A 251 -2.25 12.58 -13.05
C LYS A 251 -0.84 13.02 -12.65
N TYR A 252 0.12 12.10 -12.68
CA TYR A 252 1.52 12.44 -12.41
C TYR A 252 2.08 13.47 -13.41
N ALA A 253 1.74 13.32 -14.70
CA ALA A 253 2.23 14.18 -15.79
C ALA A 253 1.52 15.55 -15.87
N GLN A 254 0.54 15.82 -15.00
CA GLN A 254 -0.19 17.08 -15.00
C GLN A 254 0.71 18.21 -14.47
N LYS A 255 1.15 19.10 -15.37
CA LYS A 255 2.00 20.25 -15.02
C LYS A 255 1.32 21.26 -14.09
N SER A 256 -0.02 21.40 -14.16
CA SER A 256 -0.76 22.29 -13.27
C SER A 256 -0.95 21.66 -11.89
N HIS A 257 -0.96 22.49 -10.84
CA HIS A 257 -1.44 22.05 -9.54
C HIS A 257 -2.92 21.62 -9.63
N PRO A 258 -3.36 20.70 -8.77
CA PRO A 258 -4.77 20.40 -8.64
C PRO A 258 -5.55 21.68 -8.30
N ASN A 259 -6.79 21.81 -8.77
CA ASN A 259 -7.60 22.95 -8.35
C ASN A 259 -8.08 22.70 -6.91
N PHE A 260 -7.36 23.25 -5.94
CA PHE A 260 -7.68 23.13 -4.52
C PHE A 260 -8.96 23.87 -4.14
N SER A 261 -9.33 24.96 -4.83
CA SER A 261 -10.62 25.64 -4.63
C SER A 261 -11.77 24.68 -4.92
N MET A 262 -11.69 23.97 -6.05
CA MET A 262 -12.66 22.95 -6.41
C MET A 262 -12.68 21.77 -5.44
N LEU A 263 -11.51 21.30 -5.00
CA LEU A 263 -11.44 20.25 -3.98
C LEU A 263 -12.14 20.67 -2.69
N ASN A 264 -11.89 21.89 -2.21
CA ASN A 264 -12.51 22.40 -0.99
C ASN A 264 -14.03 22.47 -1.11
N LYS A 265 -14.56 22.93 -2.26
CA LYS A 265 -16.01 22.94 -2.52
C LYS A 265 -16.59 21.52 -2.55
N ALA A 266 -15.87 20.58 -3.16
CA ALA A 266 -16.27 19.17 -3.17
C ALA A 266 -16.28 18.57 -1.76
N VAL A 267 -15.28 18.90 -0.93
CA VAL A 267 -15.22 18.52 0.48
C VAL A 267 -16.39 19.12 1.27
N ASP A 268 -16.65 20.43 1.13
CA ASP A 268 -17.75 21.10 1.82
C ASP A 268 -19.11 20.48 1.47
N GLN A 269 -19.32 20.17 0.18
CA GLN A 269 -20.54 19.52 -0.28
C GLN A 269 -20.64 18.08 0.24
N PHE A 270 -19.55 17.31 0.23
CA PHE A 270 -19.50 15.96 0.79
C PHE A 270 -19.83 15.95 2.28
N VAL A 271 -19.22 16.87 3.05
CA VAL A 271 -19.45 17.02 4.49
C VAL A 271 -20.92 17.30 4.78
N LYS A 272 -21.54 18.22 4.04
CA LYS A 272 -22.97 18.55 4.19
C LYS A 272 -23.88 17.40 3.80
N THR A 273 -23.60 16.73 2.67
CA THR A 273 -24.48 15.70 2.09
C THR A 273 -24.45 14.41 2.91
N GLU A 274 -23.26 14.01 3.39
CA GLU A 274 -23.06 12.76 4.13
C GLU A 274 -23.07 12.95 5.66
N ASN A 275 -23.30 14.19 6.14
CA ASN A 275 -23.26 14.54 7.57
C ASN A 275 -21.93 14.09 8.24
N VAL A 276 -20.82 14.40 7.58
CA VAL A 276 -19.48 13.99 8.00
C VAL A 276 -19.04 14.80 9.22
N GLN A 277 -18.42 14.13 10.19
CA GLN A 277 -17.77 14.79 11.32
C GLN A 277 -16.32 15.10 10.94
N GLU A 278 -15.83 16.28 11.33
CA GLU A 278 -14.51 16.80 10.92
C GLU A 278 -13.36 15.87 11.34
N ASP A 279 -13.44 15.28 12.53
CA ASP A 279 -12.47 14.29 13.05
C ASP A 279 -12.49 12.94 12.32
N ASN A 280 -13.57 12.65 11.60
CA ASN A 280 -13.75 11.45 10.81
C ASN A 280 -13.43 11.62 9.31
N LEU A 281 -13.29 12.87 8.85
CA LEU A 281 -12.96 13.17 7.47
C LEU A 281 -11.50 12.79 7.15
N SER A 282 -11.28 12.19 5.99
CA SER A 282 -9.95 11.99 5.41
C SER A 282 -9.95 12.40 3.95
N VAL A 283 -9.25 13.49 3.65
CA VAL A 283 -9.05 13.97 2.30
C VAL A 283 -7.76 13.36 1.74
N LEU A 284 -7.85 12.75 0.55
CA LEU A 284 -6.72 12.18 -0.17
C LEU A 284 -6.61 12.79 -1.57
N ILE A 285 -5.38 12.90 -2.06
CA ILE A 285 -5.08 13.20 -3.46
C ILE A 285 -4.52 11.94 -4.09
N GLU A 286 -5.17 11.43 -5.13
CA GLU A 286 -4.63 10.37 -5.95
C GLU A 286 -3.66 10.94 -7.00
N VAL A 287 -2.47 10.35 -7.09
CA VAL A 287 -1.53 10.54 -8.20
C VAL A 287 -1.53 9.25 -9.01
N LEU A 288 -2.17 9.30 -10.18
CA LEU A 288 -2.22 8.15 -11.10
C LEU A 288 -0.88 7.96 -11.82
N MET A 289 -0.38 6.73 -11.82
CA MET A 289 0.82 6.31 -12.54
C MET A 289 0.58 6.20 -14.06
N SER A 290 -0.59 5.69 -14.46
CA SER A 290 -0.97 5.56 -15.87
C SER A 290 -1.73 6.80 -16.38
N ASN A 291 -1.59 7.08 -17.68
CA ASN A 291 -2.43 8.08 -18.33
C ASN A 291 -3.83 7.48 -18.53
N LEU A 292 -4.89 8.17 -18.06
CA LEU A 292 -6.30 7.74 -18.21
C LEU A 292 -6.74 7.42 -19.66
N LEU A 293 -5.94 7.76 -20.68
CA LEU A 293 -6.22 7.59 -22.11
C LEU A 293 -5.27 6.60 -22.81
N SER A 294 -4.24 6.07 -22.14
CA SER A 294 -3.34 5.09 -22.73
C SER A 294 -3.94 3.68 -22.59
N THR A 295 -4.31 3.10 -23.72
CA THR A 295 -4.64 1.68 -23.85
C THR A 295 -3.35 0.86 -23.79
N GLY A 296 -3.15 0.07 -22.73
CA GLY A 296 -2.16 -1.02 -22.68
C GLY A 296 -0.82 -0.71 -22.00
N ASP A 297 -0.44 -1.59 -21.07
CA ASP A 297 0.89 -2.13 -20.69
C ASP A 297 2.20 -1.33 -20.72
N ASP A 298 2.22 0.01 -20.84
CA ASP A 298 3.48 0.77 -20.80
C ASP A 298 3.92 1.18 -19.37
N LEU A 299 3.75 0.32 -18.37
CA LEU A 299 4.32 0.56 -17.02
C LEU A 299 5.86 0.62 -17.04
N HIS A 300 6.49 -0.01 -18.02
CA HIS A 300 7.95 -0.03 -18.18
C HIS A 300 8.54 1.32 -18.64
N GLU A 301 7.74 2.24 -19.18
CA GLU A 301 8.18 3.58 -19.59
C GLU A 301 7.87 4.68 -18.53
N VAL A 302 7.23 4.32 -17.41
CA VAL A 302 6.88 5.28 -16.36
C VAL A 302 8.14 5.74 -15.63
N ASP A 303 8.42 7.04 -15.68
CA ASP A 303 9.44 7.67 -14.84
C ASP A 303 8.98 7.69 -13.37
N LEU A 304 9.32 6.62 -12.64
CA LEU A 304 8.97 6.48 -11.22
C LEU A 304 9.53 7.59 -10.34
N ARG A 305 10.65 8.22 -10.74
CA ARG A 305 11.18 9.36 -9.99
C ARG A 305 10.31 10.59 -10.19
N ALA A 306 9.78 10.81 -11.39
CA ALA A 306 8.80 11.86 -11.64
C ALA A 306 7.49 11.63 -10.85
N VAL A 307 7.02 10.39 -10.79
CA VAL A 307 5.84 10.03 -9.98
C VAL A 307 6.10 10.25 -8.49
N ALA A 308 7.24 9.77 -7.96
CA ALA A 308 7.60 9.93 -6.55
C ALA A 308 7.72 11.41 -6.18
N LYS A 309 8.39 12.22 -7.01
CA LYS A 309 8.50 13.66 -6.83
C LYS A 309 7.12 14.33 -6.82
N ARG A 310 6.22 13.93 -7.72
CA ARG A 310 4.85 14.48 -7.75
C ARG A 310 4.08 14.11 -6.49
N ALA A 311 4.19 12.87 -6.01
CA ALA A 311 3.57 12.45 -4.77
C ALA A 311 4.11 13.25 -3.57
N GLU A 312 5.43 13.48 -3.50
CA GLU A 312 6.07 14.31 -2.47
C GLU A 312 5.56 15.77 -2.52
N GLU A 313 5.46 16.36 -3.71
CA GLU A 313 4.87 17.70 -3.91
C GLU A 313 3.44 17.77 -3.38
N MET A 314 2.62 16.73 -3.62
CA MET A 314 1.25 16.66 -3.09
C MET A 314 1.23 16.48 -1.58
N CYS A 315 2.13 15.68 -0.99
CA CYS A 315 2.23 15.52 0.46
C CYS A 315 2.55 16.87 1.13
N LYS A 316 3.46 17.66 0.55
CA LYS A 316 3.85 19.01 1.04
C LYS A 316 2.71 20.02 1.07
N THR A 317 1.59 19.74 0.39
CA THR A 317 0.37 20.57 0.51
C THR A 317 -0.46 20.28 1.76
N GLY A 318 0.01 19.39 2.64
CA GLY A 318 -0.68 18.98 3.88
C GLY A 318 -1.68 17.83 3.67
N ASN A 319 -1.78 17.30 2.46
CA ASN A 319 -2.73 16.25 2.11
C ASN A 319 -2.12 14.85 2.22
N LYS A 320 -2.96 13.86 2.51
CA LYS A 320 -2.61 12.44 2.32
C LYS A 320 -2.60 12.14 0.83
N VAL A 321 -1.70 11.29 0.37
CA VAL A 321 -1.53 10.98 -1.05
C VAL A 321 -1.65 9.48 -1.28
N ILE A 322 -2.45 9.09 -2.26
CA ILE A 322 -2.47 7.71 -2.76
C ILE A 322 -1.83 7.70 -4.14
N VAL A 323 -0.85 6.83 -4.36
CA VAL A 323 -0.30 6.56 -5.69
C VAL A 323 -0.84 5.21 -6.14
N SER A 324 -1.42 5.16 -7.34
CA SER A 324 -2.09 3.96 -7.83
C SER A 324 -1.90 3.78 -9.35
N ASN A 325 -2.19 2.56 -9.81
CA ASN A 325 -2.35 2.26 -11.24
C ASN A 325 -3.84 2.09 -11.64
N PHE A 326 -4.76 2.75 -10.93
CA PHE A 326 -6.19 2.60 -11.19
C PHE A 326 -6.67 3.48 -12.34
N SER A 327 -6.55 2.98 -13.58
CA SER A 327 -7.01 3.71 -14.76
C SER A 327 -8.51 4.06 -14.75
N ARG A 328 -9.34 3.36 -13.96
CA ARG A 328 -10.79 3.60 -13.85
C ARG A 328 -11.21 3.86 -12.40
N HIS A 329 -12.21 4.72 -12.21
CA HIS A 329 -12.74 5.09 -10.89
C HIS A 329 -13.25 3.89 -10.09
N ASN A 330 -13.88 2.93 -10.76
CA ASN A 330 -14.43 1.74 -10.12
C ASN A 330 -13.35 0.83 -9.50
N LYS A 331 -12.13 0.80 -10.06
CA LYS A 331 -10.99 0.08 -9.46
C LYS A 331 -10.55 0.75 -8.15
N LEU A 332 -10.48 2.08 -8.12
CA LEU A 332 -10.19 2.84 -6.90
C LEU A 332 -11.29 2.62 -5.85
N ALA A 333 -12.56 2.70 -6.23
CA ALA A 333 -13.68 2.42 -5.33
C ALA A 333 -13.59 1.02 -4.70
N LYS A 334 -13.33 0.00 -5.51
CA LYS A 334 -13.13 -1.39 -5.06
C LYS A 334 -11.92 -1.54 -4.11
N TYR A 335 -10.82 -0.87 -4.41
CA TYR A 335 -9.65 -0.85 -3.53
C TYR A 335 -9.99 -0.21 -2.17
N LEU A 336 -10.70 0.92 -2.16
CA LEU A 336 -11.08 1.60 -0.92
C LEU A 336 -12.07 0.78 -0.09
N ASP A 337 -13.02 0.10 -0.73
CA ASP A 337 -14.02 -0.76 -0.07
C ASP A 337 -13.36 -1.85 0.80
N ARG A 338 -12.19 -2.36 0.39
CA ARG A 338 -11.38 -3.32 1.17
C ARG A 338 -11.01 -2.80 2.55
N CYS A 339 -10.89 -1.48 2.70
CA CYS A 339 -10.56 -0.82 3.96
C CYS A 339 -11.79 -0.61 4.87
N ARG A 340 -13.00 -0.94 4.40
CA ARG A 340 -14.29 -0.72 5.08
C ARG A 340 -14.48 0.73 5.55
N PRO A 341 -14.46 1.70 4.61
CA PRO A 341 -14.75 3.09 4.91
C PRO A 341 -16.22 3.27 5.29
N LYS A 342 -16.53 4.38 5.94
CA LYS A 342 -17.91 4.74 6.29
C LYS A 342 -18.64 5.33 5.08
N SER A 343 -18.03 6.29 4.40
CA SER A 343 -18.50 6.87 3.14
C SER A 343 -17.31 7.28 2.27
N VAL A 344 -17.48 7.30 0.95
CA VAL A 344 -16.45 7.65 -0.02
C VAL A 344 -17.01 8.62 -1.06
N GLY A 345 -16.50 9.85 -1.07
CA GLY A 345 -16.66 10.81 -2.16
C GLY A 345 -15.47 10.75 -3.10
N ILE A 346 -15.72 10.61 -4.40
CA ILE A 346 -14.68 10.72 -5.43
C ILE A 346 -15.03 11.90 -6.32
N SER A 347 -14.10 12.85 -6.41
CA SER A 347 -14.28 13.99 -7.29
C SER A 347 -13.70 13.73 -8.68
N THR A 348 -14.47 14.10 -9.70
CA THR A 348 -14.15 13.78 -11.11
C THR A 348 -14.64 14.88 -12.04
N ASN A 349 -13.99 15.08 -13.18
CA ASN A 349 -14.50 15.99 -14.20
C ASN A 349 -15.65 15.32 -14.97
N ILE A 350 -16.71 16.07 -15.28
CA ILE A 350 -17.87 15.58 -16.01
C ILE A 350 -17.50 15.03 -17.41
N ASN A 351 -16.39 15.48 -18.00
CA ASN A 351 -15.85 14.90 -19.24
C ASN A 351 -15.48 13.41 -19.10
N ASN A 352 -15.07 12.95 -17.92
CA ASN A 352 -14.84 11.52 -17.67
C ASN A 352 -16.16 10.74 -17.72
N LEU A 353 -17.24 11.32 -17.21
CA LEU A 353 -18.57 10.72 -17.27
C LEU A 353 -19.09 10.72 -18.71
N LYS A 354 -18.87 11.79 -19.48
CA LYS A 354 -19.16 11.85 -20.92
C LYS A 354 -18.48 10.72 -21.70
N PHE A 355 -17.26 10.36 -21.32
CA PHE A 355 -16.55 9.23 -21.92
C PHE A 355 -17.20 7.89 -21.56
N VAL A 356 -17.53 7.66 -20.28
CA VAL A 356 -18.14 6.41 -19.78
C VAL A 356 -19.56 6.20 -20.30
N PHE A 357 -20.38 7.26 -20.37
CA PHE A 357 -21.79 7.20 -20.76
C PHE A 357 -22.01 7.42 -22.27
N ASN A 358 -21.03 7.02 -23.09
CA ASN A 358 -21.08 7.08 -24.54
C ASN A 358 -20.66 5.73 -25.15
N SER A 359 -21.65 4.98 -25.64
CA SER A 359 -21.47 3.64 -26.21
C SER A 359 -20.52 3.59 -27.41
N ASN A 360 -20.38 4.68 -28.16
CA ASN A 360 -19.47 4.77 -29.30
C ASN A 360 -17.99 4.59 -28.91
N ASN A 361 -17.64 4.76 -27.63
CA ASN A 361 -16.27 4.63 -27.14
C ASN A 361 -15.86 3.16 -26.88
N PHE A 362 -16.80 2.22 -26.82
CA PHE A 362 -16.55 0.86 -26.31
C PHE A 362 -17.05 -0.29 -27.20
N GLY A 363 -17.82 0.00 -28.26
CA GLY A 363 -18.27 -1.02 -29.22
C GLY A 363 -19.35 -1.95 -28.66
N GLU A 364 -19.40 -3.19 -29.16
CA GLU A 364 -20.53 -4.11 -28.95
C GLU A 364 -20.73 -4.56 -27.49
N ASP A 365 -19.65 -4.66 -26.69
CA ASP A 365 -19.69 -5.11 -25.29
C ASP A 365 -20.05 -4.01 -24.28
N TYR A 366 -20.42 -2.82 -24.76
CA TYR A 366 -20.60 -1.63 -23.92
C TYR A 366 -21.56 -1.85 -22.75
N SER A 367 -22.70 -2.52 -22.97
CA SER A 367 -23.70 -2.73 -21.92
C SER A 367 -23.14 -3.52 -20.73
N SER A 368 -22.37 -4.58 -21.00
CA SER A 368 -21.72 -5.39 -19.97
C SER A 368 -20.65 -4.59 -19.22
N LEU A 369 -19.83 -3.83 -19.95
CA LEU A 369 -18.79 -2.97 -19.39
C LEU A 369 -19.37 -1.86 -18.51
N LEU A 370 -20.48 -1.24 -18.92
CA LEU A 370 -21.15 -0.19 -18.18
C LEU A 370 -21.75 -0.72 -16.88
N LEU A 371 -22.45 -1.86 -16.93
CA LEU A 371 -23.03 -2.48 -15.74
C LEU A 371 -21.97 -2.92 -14.74
N SER A 372 -20.86 -3.51 -15.20
CA SER A 372 -19.72 -3.84 -14.35
C SER A 372 -19.10 -2.59 -13.73
N TYR A 373 -18.90 -1.52 -14.52
CA TYR A 373 -18.36 -0.26 -14.01
C TYR A 373 -19.26 0.34 -12.92
N VAL A 374 -20.57 0.40 -13.15
CA VAL A 374 -21.54 0.96 -12.19
C VAL A 374 -21.61 0.10 -10.93
N SER A 375 -21.64 -1.23 -11.06
CA SER A 375 -21.67 -2.14 -9.91
C SER A 375 -20.43 -2.01 -9.01
N ASP A 376 -19.24 -1.90 -9.62
CA ASP A 376 -17.99 -1.74 -8.87
C ASP A 376 -17.83 -0.32 -8.30
N MET A 377 -18.32 0.69 -9.03
CA MET A 377 -18.18 2.11 -8.66
C MET A 377 -19.14 2.49 -7.53
N PHE A 378 -20.42 2.19 -7.68
CA PHE A 378 -21.48 2.61 -6.75
C PHE A 378 -21.84 1.48 -5.78
N SER A 379 -20.81 0.83 -5.23
CA SER A 379 -20.97 0.00 -4.04
C SER A 379 -21.54 0.83 -2.89
N LYS A 380 -22.02 0.18 -1.82
CA LYS A 380 -22.99 0.73 -0.84
C LYS A 380 -22.76 2.15 -0.32
N ASN A 381 -21.54 2.69 -0.36
CA ASN A 381 -21.21 3.99 0.25
C ASN A 381 -20.35 4.90 -0.64
N VAL A 382 -20.39 4.78 -1.98
CA VAL A 382 -19.56 5.62 -2.87
C VAL A 382 -20.40 6.59 -3.70
N LYS A 383 -19.97 7.85 -3.74
CA LYS A 383 -20.59 8.94 -4.52
C LYS A 383 -19.57 9.68 -5.37
N LEU A 384 -20.01 10.15 -6.53
CA LEU A 384 -19.22 10.99 -7.43
C LEU A 384 -19.64 12.45 -7.30
N PHE A 385 -18.63 13.31 -7.13
CA PHE A 385 -18.79 14.76 -7.14
C PHE A 385 -18.20 15.29 -8.46
N ALA A 386 -19.09 15.64 -9.38
CA ALA A 386 -18.75 15.98 -10.75
C ALA A 386 -18.44 17.48 -10.89
N TYR A 387 -17.24 17.78 -11.38
CA TYR A 387 -16.84 19.12 -11.76
C TYR A 387 -17.24 19.44 -13.20
N PRO A 388 -17.74 20.64 -13.48
CA PRO A 388 -18.03 21.07 -14.85
C PRO A 388 -16.76 21.28 -15.67
N PHE A 389 -16.92 21.42 -16.99
CA PHE A 389 -15.89 21.95 -17.87
C PHE A 389 -16.48 22.95 -18.88
N LEU A 390 -15.65 23.83 -19.42
CA LEU A 390 -16.04 24.76 -20.48
C LEU A 390 -15.69 24.15 -21.84
N ASP A 391 -16.70 23.90 -22.67
CA ASP A 391 -16.48 23.39 -24.03
C ASP A 391 -16.01 24.55 -24.92
N LYS A 392 -14.79 24.45 -25.48
CA LYS A 392 -14.23 25.51 -26.33
C LYS A 392 -15.04 25.79 -27.60
N LYS A 393 -15.74 24.78 -28.11
CA LYS A 393 -16.42 24.88 -29.41
C LYS A 393 -17.76 25.58 -29.29
N THR A 394 -18.49 25.32 -28.21
CA THR A 394 -19.80 25.93 -27.95
C THR A 394 -19.72 27.13 -27.02
N ASN A 395 -18.61 27.28 -26.28
CA ASN A 395 -18.43 28.25 -25.20
C ASN A 395 -19.49 28.10 -24.08
N GLU A 396 -19.97 26.86 -23.87
CA GLU A 396 -20.94 26.52 -22.84
C GLU A 396 -20.30 25.69 -21.72
N VAL A 397 -20.78 25.91 -20.50
CA VAL A 397 -20.38 25.10 -19.35
C VAL A 397 -21.17 23.79 -19.37
N VAL A 398 -20.45 22.67 -19.46
CA VAL A 398 -21.03 21.33 -19.42
C VAL A 398 -21.09 20.84 -17.99
N THR A 399 -22.26 20.35 -17.59
CA THR A 399 -22.62 19.78 -16.28
C THR A 399 -23.36 18.45 -16.49
N SER A 400 -23.76 17.75 -15.42
CA SER A 400 -24.59 16.54 -15.58
C SER A 400 -25.93 16.79 -16.28
N ALA A 401 -26.43 18.03 -16.27
CA ALA A 401 -27.72 18.40 -16.85
C ALA A 401 -27.71 18.49 -18.39
N ASN A 402 -26.59 18.91 -18.99
CA ASN A 402 -26.47 19.12 -20.45
C ASN A 402 -25.39 18.24 -21.11
N MET A 403 -24.74 17.36 -20.36
CA MET A 403 -23.77 16.40 -20.90
C MET A 403 -24.43 15.46 -21.92
N PRO A 404 -23.83 15.22 -23.10
CA PRO A 404 -24.36 14.26 -24.05
C PRO A 404 -24.18 12.81 -23.53
N VAL A 405 -25.26 12.03 -23.59
CA VAL A 405 -25.33 10.63 -23.17
C VAL A 405 -26.02 9.82 -24.28
N THR A 406 -25.51 8.63 -24.60
CA THR A 406 -26.13 7.78 -25.62
C THR A 406 -27.47 7.19 -25.13
N PRO A 407 -28.46 6.96 -26.02
CA PRO A 407 -29.82 6.55 -25.60
C PRO A 407 -29.87 5.26 -24.77
N ASP A 408 -28.96 4.32 -25.03
CA ASP A 408 -28.81 3.06 -24.31
C ASP A 408 -28.25 3.22 -22.89
N ALA A 409 -27.42 4.25 -22.66
CA ALA A 409 -26.83 4.55 -21.35
C ALA A 409 -27.70 5.50 -20.50
N LYS A 410 -28.59 6.28 -21.14
CA LYS A 410 -29.39 7.34 -20.51
C LYS A 410 -30.23 6.88 -19.32
N PRO A 411 -30.96 5.74 -19.36
CA PRO A 411 -31.76 5.31 -18.22
C PRO A 411 -30.93 5.06 -16.97
N LEU A 412 -29.73 4.48 -17.14
CA LEU A 412 -28.82 4.21 -16.03
C LEU A 412 -28.17 5.48 -15.50
N PHE A 413 -27.77 6.40 -16.38
CA PHE A 413 -27.24 7.70 -15.99
C PHE A 413 -28.26 8.48 -15.14
N ASP A 414 -29.52 8.55 -15.61
CA ASP A 414 -30.59 9.25 -14.90
C ASP A 414 -30.89 8.62 -13.55
N PHE A 415 -30.89 7.29 -13.47
CA PHE A 415 -31.01 6.58 -12.20
C PHE A 415 -29.90 7.02 -11.21
N LEU A 416 -28.65 7.13 -11.67
CA LEU A 416 -27.54 7.52 -10.81
C LEU A 416 -27.63 8.96 -10.31
N ILE A 417 -28.09 9.89 -11.16
CA ILE A 417 -28.30 11.29 -10.79
C ILE A 417 -29.47 11.42 -9.82
N LEU A 418 -30.62 10.82 -10.12
CA LEU A 418 -31.83 10.91 -9.30
C LEU A 418 -31.63 10.35 -7.88
N ASN A 419 -30.79 9.32 -7.73
CA ASN A 419 -30.49 8.72 -6.44
C ASN A 419 -29.27 9.35 -5.73
N GLY A 420 -28.68 10.42 -6.29
CA GLY A 420 -27.56 11.13 -5.67
C GLY A 420 -26.24 10.35 -5.65
N TYR A 421 -26.08 9.36 -6.53
CA TYR A 421 -24.80 8.68 -6.74
C TYR A 421 -23.82 9.56 -7.50
N ILE A 422 -24.33 10.37 -8.42
CA ILE A 422 -23.57 11.41 -9.11
C ILE A 422 -24.21 12.75 -8.74
N THR A 423 -23.41 13.72 -8.33
CA THR A 423 -23.88 15.07 -8.01
C THR A 423 -22.91 16.09 -8.55
N ASP A 424 -23.43 17.12 -9.23
CA ASP A 424 -22.60 18.24 -9.65
C ASP A 424 -22.15 19.06 -8.44
N ILE A 425 -20.89 19.50 -8.49
CA ILE A 425 -20.36 20.42 -7.48
C ILE A 425 -20.92 21.81 -7.74
N GLN A 426 -21.53 22.38 -6.71
CA GLN A 426 -22.16 23.70 -6.77
C GLN A 426 -21.19 24.82 -6.35
N ASP A 427 -21.60 26.07 -6.57
CA ASP A 427 -20.90 27.28 -6.08
C ASP A 427 -19.44 27.42 -6.55
N TYR A 428 -19.10 26.88 -7.73
CA TYR A 428 -17.78 27.06 -8.35
C TYR A 428 -17.63 28.46 -8.99
N SER A 429 -16.41 29.00 -9.06
CA SER A 429 -16.11 30.25 -9.80
C SER A 429 -15.95 29.93 -11.29
N ASP A 430 -16.23 30.88 -12.18
CA ASP A 430 -15.92 30.71 -13.61
C ASP A 430 -14.41 30.45 -13.84
N ASP A 431 -13.54 31.02 -12.99
CA ASP A 431 -12.09 30.77 -12.99
C ASP A 431 -11.73 29.31 -12.61
N ASP A 432 -12.63 28.60 -11.92
CA ASP A 432 -12.43 27.20 -11.54
C ASP A 432 -12.67 26.25 -12.73
N VAL A 433 -13.43 26.69 -13.74
CA VAL A 433 -13.85 25.84 -14.87
C VAL A 433 -12.72 25.70 -15.89
N LYS A 434 -12.07 24.53 -15.87
CA LYS A 434 -11.04 24.22 -16.87
C LYS A 434 -11.68 24.06 -18.25
N THR A 435 -11.05 24.68 -19.24
CA THR A 435 -11.44 24.55 -20.64
C THR A 435 -10.91 23.24 -21.22
N VAL A 436 -11.80 22.46 -21.84
CA VAL A 436 -11.46 21.14 -22.43
C VAL A 436 -11.46 21.20 -23.94
#